data_AF-A0A451BP22-F1
#
_entry.id   AF-A0A451BP22-F1
#
_cell.length_a   1.000
_cell.length_b   1.000
_cell.length_c   1.000
_cell.angle_alpha   90.00
_cell.angle_beta   90.00
_cell.angle_gamma   90.00
#
_symmetry.space_group_name_H-M   'P 1'
#
loop_
_entity.id
_entity.type
_entity.pdbx_description
1 polymer ?
#
loop_
_entity_poly.entity_id
_entity_poly.type
_entity_poly.pdbx_seq_one_letter_code
_entity_poly.pdbx_strand_id
1 'polypeptide(L)'
;MLENDLFEQWLAEEAARVLAKLKNNEPLTQDDKLIIVLKGQMNHFHHLDVELRQEILTLRQDMDRRFEEVNKRFDTITGEIKQINEEIKRMYQAINGQTWKMIGAVGVIVLLGKVIENF
;
A
#
# COMPACT_ATOMS: atom_id res chain seq x y z
N MET A 1 -15.46 8.54 28.73
CA MET A 1 -14.58 7.42 29.14
C MET A 1 -14.88 6.88 30.54
N LEU A 2 -15.48 7.65 31.47
CA LEU A 2 -15.82 7.16 32.83
C LEU A 2 -17.04 6.21 32.91
N GLU A 3 -17.90 6.16 31.89
CA GLU A 3 -19.08 5.27 31.88
C GLU A 3 -18.80 3.85 31.41
N ASN A 4 -17.70 3.62 30.67
CA ASN A 4 -17.41 2.30 30.08
C ASN A 4 -17.04 1.27 31.15
N ASP A 5 -16.27 1.64 32.17
CA ASP A 5 -15.84 0.69 33.21
C ASP A 5 -16.95 0.32 34.19
N LEU A 6 -17.94 1.21 34.41
CA LEU A 6 -18.98 0.99 35.41
C LEU A 6 -19.89 -0.19 35.03
N PHE A 7 -20.30 -0.27 33.75
CA PHE A 7 -21.11 -1.38 33.26
C PHE A 7 -20.33 -2.69 33.25
N GLU A 8 -19.05 -2.66 32.86
CA GLU A 8 -18.22 -3.86 32.84
C GLU A 8 -17.97 -4.42 34.24
N GLN A 9 -17.70 -3.54 35.21
CA GLN A 9 -17.54 -3.91 36.62
C GLN A 9 -18.83 -4.48 37.19
N TRP A 10 -19.96 -3.79 36.99
CA TRP A 10 -21.27 -4.28 37.43
C TRP A 10 -21.61 -5.65 36.82
N LEU A 11 -21.41 -5.82 35.51
CA LEU A 11 -21.69 -7.09 34.84
C LEU A 11 -20.74 -8.21 35.31
N ALA A 12 -19.49 -7.88 35.68
CA ALA A 12 -18.55 -8.84 36.23
C ALA A 12 -18.96 -9.30 37.63
N GLU A 13 -19.36 -8.37 38.50
CA GLU A 13 -19.87 -8.67 39.86
C GLU A 13 -21.13 -9.53 39.78
N GLU A 14 -22.07 -9.16 38.91
CA GLU A 14 -23.33 -9.87 38.76
C GLU A 14 -23.14 -11.25 38.12
N ALA A 15 -22.24 -11.38 37.14
CA ALA A 15 -21.86 -12.68 36.59
C ALA A 15 -21.20 -13.57 37.65
N ALA A 16 -20.40 -13.02 38.57
CA ALA A 16 -19.81 -13.77 39.67
C ALA A 16 -20.89 -14.27 40.66
N ARG A 17 -21.89 -13.44 40.97
CA ARG A 17 -23.05 -13.81 41.79
C ARG A 17 -23.83 -14.96 41.14
N VAL A 18 -24.14 -14.85 39.85
CA VAL A 18 -24.87 -15.90 39.10
C VAL A 18 -24.04 -17.18 39.00
N LEU A 19 -22.72 -17.08 38.81
CA LEU A 19 -21.82 -18.23 38.78
C LEU A 19 -21.78 -18.96 40.14
N ALA A 20 -21.81 -18.23 41.25
CA ALA A 20 -21.86 -18.81 42.58
C ALA A 20 -23.15 -19.63 42.79
N LYS A 21 -24.31 -19.07 42.41
CA LYS A 21 -25.59 -19.80 42.41
C LYS A 21 -25.53 -21.08 41.58
N LEU A 22 -24.98 -20.99 40.36
CA LEU A 22 -24.85 -22.13 39.47
C LEU A 22 -23.96 -23.23 40.09
N LYS A 23 -22.83 -22.85 40.72
CA LYS A 23 -21.94 -23.81 41.42
C LYS A 23 -22.61 -24.47 42.63
N ASN A 24 -23.47 -23.74 43.33
CA ASN A 24 -24.21 -24.23 44.48
C ASN A 24 -25.50 -24.99 44.09
N ASN A 25 -25.76 -25.14 42.78
CA ASN A 25 -26.95 -25.81 42.25
C ASN A 25 -28.28 -25.12 42.65
N GLU A 26 -28.23 -23.81 42.87
CA GLU A 26 -29.40 -22.98 43.17
C GLU A 26 -30.20 -22.66 41.89
N PRO A 27 -31.53 -22.51 41.97
CA PRO A 27 -32.34 -22.17 40.80
C PRO A 27 -32.01 -20.77 40.26
N LEU A 28 -31.77 -20.68 38.95
CA LEU A 28 -31.50 -19.42 38.26
C LEU A 28 -32.80 -18.71 37.86
N THR A 29 -32.88 -17.41 38.15
CA THR A 29 -33.96 -16.54 37.69
C THR A 29 -33.83 -16.22 36.20
N GLN A 30 -34.84 -15.57 35.62
CA GLN A 30 -34.75 -15.05 34.26
C GLN A 30 -33.65 -13.98 34.14
N ASP A 31 -33.50 -13.11 35.13
CA ASP A 31 -32.45 -12.09 35.18
C ASP A 31 -31.07 -12.73 35.26
N ASP A 32 -30.90 -13.78 36.07
CA ASP A 32 -29.64 -14.53 36.16
C ASP A 32 -29.23 -15.10 34.77
N LYS A 33 -30.20 -15.59 33.98
CA LYS A 33 -29.96 -16.05 32.61
C LYS A 33 -29.60 -14.92 31.66
N LEU A 34 -30.24 -13.75 31.79
CA LEU A 34 -29.90 -12.57 30.99
C LEU A 34 -28.46 -12.13 31.25
N ILE A 35 -28.00 -12.16 32.50
CA ILE A 35 -26.61 -11.84 32.86
C ILE A 35 -25.62 -12.80 32.19
N ILE A 36 -25.92 -14.10 32.14
CA ILE A 36 -25.08 -15.07 31.41
C ILE A 36 -24.99 -14.71 29.93
N VAL A 37 -26.13 -14.40 29.29
CA VAL A 37 -26.16 -14.00 27.87
C VAL A 37 -25.35 -12.74 27.64
N LEU A 38 -25.55 -11.70 28.45
CA LEU A 38 -24.82 -10.43 28.34
C LEU A 38 -23.31 -10.64 28.53
N LYS A 39 -22.90 -11.46 29.50
CA LYS A 39 -21.48 -11.77 29.73
C LYS A 39 -20.87 -12.54 28.56
N GLY A 40 -21.60 -13.50 28.00
CA GLY A 40 -21.19 -14.25 26.81
C GLY A 40 -21.05 -13.35 25.58
N GLN A 41 -22.03 -12.47 25.34
CA GLN A 41 -22.00 -11.51 24.24
C GLN A 41 -20.84 -10.53 24.38
N MET A 42 -20.63 -9.96 25.57
CA MET A 42 -19.52 -9.05 25.84
C MET A 42 -18.16 -9.71 25.57
N ASN A 43 -17.98 -10.96 26.02
CA ASN A 43 -16.74 -11.71 25.76
C ASN A 43 -16.53 -11.93 24.25
N HIS A 44 -17.58 -12.34 23.54
CA HIS A 44 -17.54 -12.53 22.10
C HIS A 44 -17.20 -11.23 21.34
N PHE A 45 -17.79 -10.10 21.72
CA PHE A 45 -17.44 -8.79 21.12
C PHE A 45 -15.99 -8.39 21.39
N HIS A 46 -15.48 -8.65 22.59
CA HIS A 46 -14.08 -8.39 22.91
C HIS A 46 -13.14 -9.23 22.03
N HIS A 47 -13.47 -10.51 21.84
CA HIS A 47 -12.69 -11.39 20.97
C HIS A 47 -12.71 -10.90 19.51
N LEU A 48 -13.89 -10.54 18.99
CA LEU A 48 -14.03 -9.96 17.65
C LEU A 48 -13.22 -8.67 17.48
N ASP A 49 -13.21 -7.76 18.47
CA ASP A 49 -12.40 -6.53 18.39
C ASP A 49 -10.90 -6.85 18.29
N VAL A 50 -10.42 -7.82 19.07
CA VAL A 50 -9.02 -8.28 19.02
C VAL A 50 -8.68 -8.90 17.67
N GLU A 51 -9.53 -9.79 17.15
CA GLU A 51 -9.34 -10.42 15.84
C GLU A 51 -9.32 -9.37 14.72
N LEU A 52 -10.29 -8.45 14.70
CA LEU A 52 -10.37 -7.37 13.71
C LEU A 52 -9.14 -6.46 13.76
N ARG A 53 -8.65 -6.11 14.95
CA ARG A 53 -7.41 -5.33 15.09
C ARG A 53 -6.21 -6.10 14.52
N GLN A 54 -6.13 -7.40 14.76
CA GLN A 54 -5.05 -8.23 14.25
C GLN A 54 -5.10 -8.37 12.71
N GLU A 55 -6.30 -8.51 12.14
CA GLU A 55 -6.51 -8.50 10.69
C GLU A 55 -6.11 -7.16 10.08
N ILE A 56 -6.51 -6.04 10.67
CA ILE A 56 -6.13 -4.69 10.21
C ILE A 56 -4.61 -4.50 10.25
N LEU A 57 -3.94 -4.97 11.31
CA LEU A 57 -2.47 -4.91 11.41
C LEU A 57 -1.81 -5.75 10.31
N THR A 58 -2.34 -6.95 10.05
CA THR A 58 -1.84 -7.84 9.01
C THR A 58 -2.03 -7.25 7.61
N LEU A 59 -3.20 -6.68 7.34
CA LEU A 59 -3.50 -5.98 6.09
C LEU A 59 -2.58 -4.78 5.89
N ARG A 60 -2.34 -3.99 6.94
CA ARG A 60 -1.41 -2.85 6.89
C ARG A 60 0.00 -3.29 6.55
N GLN A 61 0.49 -4.37 7.18
CA GLN A 61 1.82 -4.90 6.90
C GLN A 61 1.96 -5.42 5.46
N ASP A 62 0.96 -6.14 4.94
CA ASP A 62 1.00 -6.59 3.54
C ASP A 62 0.93 -5.41 2.57
N MET A 63 0.09 -4.41 2.87
CA MET A 63 0.03 -3.17 2.08
C MET A 63 1.38 -2.46 2.05
N ASP A 64 2.02 -2.26 3.21
CA ASP A 64 3.33 -1.60 3.30
C ASP A 64 4.38 -2.36 2.47
N ARG A 65 4.39 -3.69 2.55
CA ARG A 65 5.28 -4.55 1.74
C ARG A 65 5.02 -4.39 0.23
N ARG A 66 3.76 -4.37 -0.18
CA ARG A 66 3.38 -4.20 -1.59
C ARG A 66 3.71 -2.80 -2.10
N PHE A 67 3.52 -1.77 -1.29
CA PHE A 67 3.93 -0.40 -1.63
C PHE A 67 5.44 -0.29 -1.81
N GLU A 68 6.23 -0.90 -0.93
CA GLU A 68 7.68 -0.94 -1.07
C GLU A 68 8.13 -1.65 -2.35
N GLU A 69 7.48 -2.76 -2.71
CA GLU A 69 7.74 -3.45 -3.98
C GLU A 69 7.41 -2.57 -5.20
N VAL A 70 6.29 -1.85 -5.14
CA VAL A 70 5.87 -0.91 -6.19
C VAL A 70 6.87 0.24 -6.31
N ASN A 71 7.35 0.80 -5.20
CA ASN A 71 8.37 1.86 -5.21
C ASN A 71 9.66 1.39 -5.91
N LYS A 72 10.15 0.18 -5.60
CA LYS A 72 11.33 -0.40 -6.28
C LYS A 72 11.14 -0.57 -7.79
N ARG A 73 9.94 -0.95 -8.22
CA ARG A 73 9.61 -1.03 -9.65
C ARG A 73 9.61 0.35 -10.29
N PHE A 74 9.06 1.36 -9.63
CA PHE A 74 9.12 2.76 -10.11
C PHE A 74 10.54 3.30 -10.20
N ASP A 75 11.40 3.01 -9.23
CA ASP A 75 12.81 3.40 -9.28
C ASP A 75 13.53 2.76 -10.49
N THR A 76 13.28 1.48 -10.73
CA THR A 76 13.80 0.76 -11.90
C THR A 76 13.33 1.41 -13.20
N ILE A 77 12.03 1.64 -13.35
CA ILE A 77 11.44 2.28 -14.54
C ILE A 77 12.02 3.69 -14.75
N THR A 78 12.22 4.45 -13.66
CA THR A 78 12.81 5.79 -13.73
C THR A 78 14.25 5.74 -14.23
N GLY A 79 15.01 4.73 -13.80
CA GLY A 79 16.36 4.46 -14.31
C GLY A 79 16.38 4.14 -15.80
N GLU A 80 15.52 3.22 -16.24
CA GLU A 80 15.38 2.84 -17.65
C GLU A 80 14.98 4.03 -18.53
N ILE A 81 14.02 4.85 -18.10
CA ILE A 81 13.62 6.06 -18.81
C ILE A 81 14.79 7.05 -18.95
N LYS A 82 15.59 7.23 -17.90
CA LYS A 82 16.80 8.09 -17.98
C LYS A 82 17.80 7.55 -18.99
N GLN A 83 18.04 6.23 -19.00
CA GLN A 83 18.94 5.61 -19.96
C GLN A 83 18.43 5.79 -21.40
N ILE A 84 17.15 5.51 -21.66
CA ILE A 84 16.52 5.68 -22.96
C ILE A 84 16.67 7.14 -23.44
N ASN A 85 16.47 8.11 -22.54
CA ASN A 85 16.61 9.52 -22.88
C ASN A 85 18.04 9.88 -23.31
N GLU A 86 19.05 9.37 -22.61
CA GLU A 86 20.45 9.57 -23.00
C GLU A 86 20.80 8.89 -24.32
N GLU A 87 20.28 7.69 -24.58
CA GLU A 87 20.44 6.99 -25.86
C GLU A 87 19.80 7.78 -27.01
N ILE A 88 18.58 8.30 -26.83
CA ILE A 88 17.90 9.17 -27.79
C ILE A 88 18.72 10.44 -28.06
N LYS A 89 19.25 11.08 -27.01
CA LYS A 89 20.07 12.28 -27.14
C LYS A 89 21.35 12.02 -27.95
N ARG A 90 22.04 10.91 -27.69
CA ARG A 90 23.22 10.49 -28.47
C ARG A 90 22.87 10.21 -29.92
N MET A 91 21.76 9.51 -30.16
CA MET A 91 21.26 9.24 -31.51
C MET A 91 20.98 10.55 -32.26
N TYR A 92 20.31 11.51 -31.62
CA TYR A 92 20.03 12.82 -32.21
C TYR A 92 21.32 13.58 -32.57
N GLN A 93 22.32 13.58 -31.67
CA GLN A 93 23.62 14.20 -31.92
C GLN A 93 24.36 13.53 -33.09
N ALA A 94 24.35 12.20 -33.15
CA ALA A 94 24.99 11.43 -34.22
C ALA A 94 24.33 11.72 -35.58
N ILE A 95 22.99 11.71 -35.64
CA ILE A 95 22.22 12.06 -36.84
C ILE A 95 22.54 13.48 -37.28
N ASN A 96 22.46 14.45 -36.37
CA ASN A 96 22.74 15.84 -36.70
C ASN A 96 24.16 16.02 -37.25
N GLY A 97 25.16 15.41 -36.59
CA GLY A 97 26.55 15.45 -37.05
C GLY A 97 26.75 14.83 -38.45
N GLN A 98 26.06 13.72 -38.74
CA GLN A 98 26.08 13.12 -40.09
C GLN A 98 25.39 14.01 -41.13
N THR A 99 24.25 14.61 -40.80
CA THR A 99 23.53 15.53 -41.68
C THR A 99 24.39 16.74 -42.07
N TRP A 100 25.11 17.35 -41.12
CA TRP A 100 26.02 18.47 -41.43
C TRP A 100 27.18 18.07 -42.35
N LYS A 101 27.74 16.87 -42.18
CA LYS A 101 28.78 16.34 -43.09
C LYS A 101 28.25 16.16 -44.50
N MET A 102 27.05 15.60 -44.64
CA MET A 102 26.39 15.41 -45.93
C MET A 102 26.11 16.74 -46.62
N ILE A 103 25.54 17.73 -45.90
CA ILE A 103 25.28 19.07 -46.43
C ILE A 103 26.58 19.72 -46.92
N GLY A 104 27.67 19.62 -46.13
CA GLY A 104 28.99 20.11 -46.53
C GLY A 104 29.51 19.46 -47.81
N ALA A 105 29.46 18.12 -47.90
CA ALA A 105 29.92 17.37 -49.07
C ALA A 105 29.13 17.74 -50.33
N VAL A 106 27.79 17.82 -50.23
CA VAL A 106 26.93 18.23 -51.35
C VAL A 106 27.26 19.65 -51.80
N GLY A 107 27.47 20.59 -50.86
CA GLY A 107 27.87 21.96 -51.17
C GLY A 107 29.19 22.03 -51.95
N VAL A 108 30.20 21.24 -51.55
CA VAL A 108 31.48 21.16 -52.27
C VAL A 108 31.30 20.63 -53.69
N ILE A 109 30.51 19.57 -53.86
CA ILE A 109 30.23 18.98 -55.19
C ILE A 109 29.58 20.00 -56.12
N VAL A 110 28.58 20.74 -55.63
CA VAL A 110 27.88 21.79 -56.41
C VAL A 110 28.85 22.90 -56.83
N LEU A 111 29.70 23.37 -55.92
CA LEU A 111 30.69 24.41 -56.23
C LEU A 111 31.72 23.94 -57.26
N LEU A 112 32.22 22.71 -57.14
CA LEU A 112 33.16 22.14 -58.11
C LEU A 112 32.53 21.99 -59.49
N GLY A 113 31.28 21.52 -59.58
CA GLY A 113 30.54 21.43 -60.85
C GLY A 113 30.43 22.80 -61.54
N LYS A 114 30.08 23.84 -60.78
CA LYS A 114 29.98 25.21 -61.31
C LYS A 114 31.31 25.77 -61.79
N VAL A 115 32.43 25.42 -61.15
CA VAL A 115 33.77 25.85 -61.62
C VAL A 115 34.10 25.19 -62.95
N ILE A 116 33.82 23.89 -63.11
CA ILE A 116 34.07 23.16 -64.37
C ILE A 116 33.22 23.74 -65.52
N GLU A 117 31.97 24.14 -65.26
CA GLU A 117 31.11 24.77 -66.27
C GLU A 117 31.60 26.16 -66.74
N ASN A 118 32.39 26.85 -65.91
CA ASN A 118 32.90 28.19 -66.20
C ASN A 118 34.30 28.21 -66.84
N PHE A 119 34.90 27.04 -67.08
CA PHE A 119 36.15 26.86 -67.82
C PHE A 119 35.88 26.40 -69.25
#